data_AF-A0A4V4N9A9-F1
#
_entry.id   AF-A0A4V4N9A9-F1
#
_cell.length_a   1.000
_cell.length_b   1.000
_cell.length_c   1.000
_cell.angle_alpha   90.00
_cell.angle_beta   90.00
_cell.angle_gamma   90.00
#
_symmetry.space_group_name_H-M   'P 1'
#
loop_
_entity.id
_entity.type
_entity.pdbx_description
1 polymer ?
#
loop_
_entity_poly.entity_id
_entity_poly.type
_entity_poly.pdbx_seq_one_letter_code
_entity_poly.pdbx_strand_id
1 'polypeptide(L)'
;MKLTSPGGLRALRDQLAALQEPLASLRAAARTEFSTELDAVDAALSDLGDSIGTAVASPSRDNLTAVRDSADGVTSAVQDLATAVKAAC
;
A
#
# COMPACT_ATOMS: atom_id res chain seq x y z
N MET A 1 18.62 1.76 4.39
CA MET A 1 17.87 3.05 4.36
C MET A 1 17.08 3.12 5.66
N LYS A 2 17.38 4.05 6.59
CA LYS A 2 16.63 4.16 7.85
C LYS A 2 15.26 4.79 7.54
N LEU A 3 14.23 3.95 7.41
CA LEU A 3 12.81 4.34 7.31
C LEU A 3 12.35 5.25 8.46
N THR A 4 13.09 5.29 9.57
CA THR A 4 12.82 6.16 10.72
C THR A 4 13.25 7.62 10.53
N SER A 5 13.83 7.99 9.38
CA SER A 5 14.19 9.38 9.08
C SER A 5 13.06 10.07 8.31
N PRO A 6 12.81 11.38 8.53
CA PRO A 6 11.79 12.13 7.78
C PRO A 6 11.96 12.03 6.25
N GLY A 7 13.21 11.90 5.77
CA GLY A 7 13.51 11.64 4.36
C GLY A 7 13.09 10.25 3.88
N GLY A 8 13.22 9.23 4.74
CA GLY A 8 12.77 7.86 4.45
C GLY A 8 11.25 7.75 4.35
N LEU A 9 10.50 8.39 5.24
CA LEU A 9 9.03 8.41 5.18
C LEU A 9 8.51 9.17 3.97
N ARG A 10 9.14 10.30 3.59
CA ARG A 10 8.79 11.02 2.36
C ARG A 10 9.06 10.18 1.11
N ALA A 11 10.23 9.53 1.03
CA ALA A 11 10.54 8.63 -0.08
C ALA A 11 9.54 7.47 -0.18
N LEU A 12 9.13 6.90 0.97
CA LEU A 12 8.11 5.85 1.00
C LEU A 12 6.76 6.34 0.47
N ARG A 13 6.33 7.55 0.87
CA ARG A 13 5.11 8.17 0.35
C ARG A 13 5.15 8.39 -1.16
N ASP A 14 6.28 8.87 -1.67
CA ASP A 14 6.43 9.13 -3.11
C ASP A 14 6.46 7.82 -3.91
N GLN A 15 7.06 6.75 -3.36
CA GLN A 15 6.98 5.39 -3.93
C GLN A 15 5.56 4.84 -3.90
N LEU A 16 4.79 5.12 -2.84
CA LEU A 16 3.39 4.71 -2.72
C LEU A 16 2.52 5.34 -3.82
N ALA A 17 2.69 6.64 -4.06
CA ALA A 17 2.02 7.35 -5.14
C ALA A 17 2.37 6.76 -6.52
N ALA A 18 3.63 6.37 -6.72
CA ALA A 18 4.07 5.71 -7.95
C ALA A 18 3.47 4.30 -8.15
N LEU A 19 3.01 3.64 -7.08
CA LEU A 19 2.34 2.33 -7.15
C LEU A 19 0.83 2.43 -7.42
N GLN A 20 0.21 3.56 -7.10
CA GLN A 20 -1.21 3.79 -7.35
C GLN A 20 -1.53 3.84 -8.85
N GLU A 21 -0.64 4.41 -9.69
CA GLU A 21 -0.85 4.51 -11.14
C GLU A 21 -0.89 3.13 -11.86
N PRO A 22 0.08 2.22 -11.61
CA PRO A 22 0.03 0.85 -12.12
C PRO A 22 -1.20 0.08 -11.65
N LEU A 23 -1.62 0.26 -10.39
CA LEU A 23 -2.80 -0.41 -9.84
C LEU A 23 -4.10 0.10 -10.44
N ALA A 24 -4.23 1.40 -10.69
CA ALA A 24 -5.36 1.95 -11.41
C ALA A 24 -5.43 1.39 -12.84
N SER A 25 -4.29 1.24 -13.51
CA SER A 25 -4.20 0.64 -14.84
C SER A 25 -4.57 -0.86 -14.83
N LEU A 26 -4.05 -1.61 -13.85
CA LEU A 26 -4.40 -3.02 -13.65
C LEU A 26 -5.90 -3.16 -13.37
N ARG A 27 -6.47 -2.29 -12.54
CA ARG A 27 -7.90 -2.26 -12.23
C ARG A 27 -8.75 -1.95 -13.46
N ALA A 28 -8.30 -1.06 -14.34
CA ALA A 28 -9.00 -0.81 -15.59
C ALA A 28 -8.99 -2.05 -16.51
N ALA A 29 -7.90 -2.82 -16.54
CA ALA A 29 -7.76 -4.02 -17.36
C ALA A 29 -8.47 -5.26 -16.78
N ALA A 30 -8.47 -5.42 -15.46
CA ALA A 30 -8.93 -6.62 -14.75
C ALA A 30 -10.34 -6.46 -14.10
N ARG A 31 -11.03 -5.35 -14.41
CA ARG A 31 -12.12 -4.74 -13.64
C ARG A 31 -13.32 -5.62 -13.27
N THR A 32 -13.45 -6.81 -13.84
CA THR A 32 -14.59 -7.72 -13.57
C THR A 32 -14.18 -8.94 -12.75
N GLU A 33 -13.00 -9.51 -12.96
CA GLU A 33 -12.57 -10.76 -12.32
C GLU A 33 -11.89 -10.56 -10.97
N PHE A 34 -11.14 -9.48 -10.78
CA PHE A 34 -10.35 -9.25 -9.56
C PHE A 34 -10.68 -7.92 -8.87
N SER A 35 -11.88 -7.39 -9.10
CA SER A 35 -12.26 -6.08 -8.57
C SER A 35 -12.22 -6.03 -7.04
N THR A 36 -12.60 -7.11 -6.36
CA THR A 36 -12.61 -7.19 -4.89
C THR A 36 -11.19 -7.13 -4.33
N GLU A 37 -10.27 -7.90 -4.90
CA GLU A 37 -8.87 -7.96 -4.48
C GLU A 37 -8.15 -6.65 -4.80
N LEU A 38 -8.44 -6.04 -5.97
CA LEU A 38 -7.90 -4.74 -6.33
C LEU A 38 -8.41 -3.62 -5.42
N ASP A 39 -9.68 -3.66 -5.01
CA ASP A 39 -10.25 -2.72 -4.06
C ASP A 39 -9.60 -2.87 -2.67
N ALA A 40 -9.30 -4.11 -2.26
CA ALA A 40 -8.58 -4.38 -1.02
C ALA A 40 -7.13 -3.82 -1.05
N VAL A 41 -6.43 -3.97 -2.18
CA VAL A 41 -5.09 -3.38 -2.35
C VAL A 41 -5.15 -1.85 -2.31
N ASP A 42 -6.12 -1.23 -2.97
CA ASP A 42 -6.30 0.22 -2.99
C ASP A 42 -6.59 0.77 -1.58
N ALA A 43 -7.47 0.11 -0.83
CA ALA A 43 -7.77 0.44 0.57
C ALA A 43 -6.51 0.34 1.45
N ALA A 44 -5.76 -0.76 1.35
CA ALA A 44 -4.54 -0.94 2.13
C ALA A 44 -3.47 0.11 1.82
N LEU A 45 -3.35 0.52 0.54
CA LEU A 45 -2.44 1.59 0.14
C LEU A 45 -2.90 2.94 0.68
N SER A 46 -4.19 3.22 0.69
CA SER A 46 -4.73 4.43 1.31
C SER A 46 -4.37 4.49 2.81
N ASP A 47 -4.58 3.40 3.54
CA ASP A 47 -4.26 3.29 4.96
C ASP A 47 -2.76 3.47 5.25
N LEU A 48 -1.89 2.94 4.39
CA LEU A 48 -0.46 3.16 4.47
C LEU A 48 -0.09 4.63 4.22
N GLY A 49 -0.74 5.27 3.24
CA GLY A 49 -0.55 6.69 2.95
C GLY A 49 -0.89 7.57 4.16
N ASP A 50 -2.02 7.31 4.81
CA ASP A 50 -2.48 8.03 5.99
C ASP A 50 -1.56 7.80 7.20
N SER A 51 -1.11 6.56 7.41
CA SER A 51 -0.15 6.23 8.46
C SER A 51 1.19 6.93 8.24
N ILE A 52 1.68 6.99 7.00
CA ILE A 52 2.91 7.73 6.66
C ILE A 52 2.71 9.22 6.88
N GLY A 53 1.57 9.79 6.45
CA GLY A 53 1.23 11.19 6.68
C GLY A 53 1.25 11.54 8.16
N THR A 54 0.67 10.69 8.99
CA THR A 54 0.65 10.81 10.45
C THR A 54 2.06 10.72 11.04
N ALA A 55 2.86 9.74 10.62
CA ALA A 55 4.24 9.58 11.09
C ALA A 55 5.18 10.72 10.66
N VAL A 56 4.94 11.32 9.49
CA VAL A 56 5.68 12.50 9.02
C VAL A 56 5.32 13.74 9.85
N ALA A 57 4.04 13.93 10.15
CA ALA A 57 3.57 15.06 10.94
C ALA A 57 3.95 14.94 12.43
N SER A 58 3.94 13.71 12.97
CA SER A 58 4.23 13.41 14.37
C SER A 58 5.08 12.14 14.48
N PRO A 59 6.42 12.25 14.41
CA PRO A 59 7.29 11.09 14.48
C PRO A 59 7.29 10.49 15.90
N SER A 60 6.69 9.32 16.06
CA SER A 60 6.67 8.57 17.32
C SER A 60 6.87 7.08 17.05
N ARG A 61 7.23 6.31 18.08
CA ARG A 61 7.35 4.86 17.95
C ARG A 61 6.03 4.23 17.50
N ASP A 62 4.92 4.67 18.08
CA ASP A 62 3.59 4.13 17.79
C ASP A 62 3.18 4.44 16.34
N ASN A 63 3.44 5.66 15.86
CA ASN A 63 3.13 6.03 14.47
C ASN A 63 4.03 5.29 13.46
N LEU A 64 5.29 5.03 13.81
CA LEU A 64 6.16 4.19 12.97
C LEU A 64 5.75 2.72 12.97
N THR A 65 5.23 2.21 14.09
CA THR A 65 4.60 0.88 14.14
C THR A 65 3.36 0.83 13.25
N ALA A 66 2.49 1.85 13.30
CA ALA A 66 1.31 1.93 12.43
C ALA A 66 1.69 1.90 10.93
N VAL A 67 2.73 2.65 10.52
CA VAL A 67 3.26 2.59 9.14
C VAL A 67 3.69 1.18 8.76
N ARG A 68 4.36 0.46 9.67
CA ARG A 68 4.77 -0.91 9.42
C ARG A 68 3.57 -1.84 9.29
N ASP A 69 2.61 -1.76 10.21
CA ASP A 69 1.43 -2.63 10.22
C ASP A 69 0.59 -2.41 8.95
N SER A 70 0.43 -1.15 8.51
CA SER A 70 -0.22 -0.85 7.22
C SER A 70 0.55 -1.40 6.02
N ALA A 71 1.90 -1.39 6.05
CA ALA A 71 2.71 -1.97 4.99
C ALA A 71 2.61 -3.51 4.93
N ASP A 72 2.50 -4.16 6.10
CA ASP A 72 2.19 -5.58 6.18
C ASP A 72 0.80 -5.87 5.58
N GLY A 73 -0.19 -5.01 5.86
CA GLY A 73 -1.53 -5.08 5.25
C GLY A 73 -1.54 -4.97 3.72
N VAL A 74 -0.77 -4.02 3.16
CA VAL A 74 -0.58 -3.90 1.69
C VAL A 74 0.01 -5.18 1.11
N THR A 75 1.02 -5.74 1.79
CA THR A 75 1.69 -6.97 1.34
C THR A 75 0.70 -8.14 1.31
N SER A 76 -0.14 -8.29 2.33
CA SER A 76 -1.20 -9.31 2.35
C SER A 76 -2.21 -9.13 1.23
N ALA A 77 -2.73 -7.91 1.01
CA ALA A 77 -3.70 -7.65 -0.05
C ALA A 77 -3.13 -7.97 -1.45
N VAL A 78 -1.85 -7.65 -1.69
CA VAL A 78 -1.17 -7.98 -2.96
C VAL A 78 -0.97 -9.50 -3.11
N GLN A 79 -0.68 -10.21 -2.02
CA GLN A 79 -0.57 -11.68 -2.05
C GLN A 79 -1.91 -12.34 -2.35
N ASP A 80 -3.01 -11.82 -1.80
CA ASP A 80 -4.36 -12.30 -2.07
C ASP A 80 -4.73 -12.06 -3.55
N LEU A 81 -4.46 -10.87 -4.09
CA LEU A 81 -4.62 -10.57 -5.51
C LEU A 81 -3.80 -11.52 -6.39
N ALA A 82 -2.52 -11.73 -6.06
CA ALA A 82 -1.65 -12.63 -6.81
C ALA A 82 -2.14 -14.08 -6.77
N THR A 83 -2.75 -14.50 -5.65
CA THR A 83 -3.34 -15.83 -5.49
C THR A 83 -4.60 -15.97 -6.35
N ALA A 84 -5.48 -14.97 -6.33
CA ALA A 84 -6.68 -14.94 -7.17
C ALA A 84 -6.33 -15.01 -8.66
N VAL A 85 -5.35 -14.21 -9.12
CA VAL A 85 -4.87 -14.22 -10.51
C VAL A 85 -4.33 -15.59 -10.89
N LYS A 86 -3.52 -16.22 -10.02
CA LYS A 86 -2.98 -17.57 -10.28
C LYS A 86 -4.06 -18.65 -10.31
N ALA A 87 -5.15 -18.50 -9.57
CA ALA A 87 -6.24 -19.46 -9.54
C ALA A 87 -7.13 -19.39 -10.81
N ALA A 88 -7.16 -18.22 -11.46
CA ALA A 88 -7.93 -18.00 -12.68
C ALA A 88 -7.18 -18.37 -13.98
N CYS A 89 -5.84 -18.42 -13.94
CA CYS A 89 -4.97 -18.79 -15.07
C CYS A 89 -4.69 -20.30 -15.11
#